data_AF-A0A921L1A7-F1
#
_entry.id   AF-A0A921L1A7-F1
#
_cell.length_a   1.000
_cell.length_b   1.000
_cell.length_c   1.000
_cell.angle_alpha   90.00
_cell.angle_beta   90.00
_cell.angle_gamma   90.00
#
_symmetry.space_group_name_H-M   'P 1'
#
loop_
_entity.id
_entity.type
_entity.pdbx_description
1 polymer ?
#
loop_
_entity_poly.entity_id
_entity_poly.type
_entity_poly.pdbx_seq_one_letter_code
_entity_poly.pdbx_strand_id
1 'polypeptide(L)'
;MSGSDNFDSFFKAFFNPICLFIERVMGEKEEVTDLAQDVFFKVFERWKEFDSEENAKAFLYISARNLCFDRLRRKQAENNYVSQYLQENELKTSTFLQEVMRQETFRILYSAIDRLPEQTRQVILLGMDGNSNQEVGELLGVSINTVKTLKKIGYATLREILSKEYLVLLLILLEEF
;
A
#
# COMPACT_ATOMS: atom_id res chain seq x y z
N MET A 1 14.24 11.26 22.30
CA MET A 1 14.36 10.07 21.44
C MET A 1 14.64 10.58 20.04
N SER A 2 15.67 10.04 19.38
CA SER A 2 16.37 10.74 18.30
C SER A 2 15.48 10.81 17.05
N GLY A 3 15.51 11.92 16.29
CA GLY A 3 14.72 12.06 15.06
C GLY A 3 14.99 10.97 14.00
N SER A 4 16.08 10.20 14.15
CA SER A 4 16.41 9.06 13.30
C SER A 4 15.54 7.83 13.54
N ASP A 5 15.16 7.56 14.79
CA ASP A 5 14.39 6.35 15.15
C ASP A 5 12.95 6.41 14.60
N ASN A 6 12.41 7.62 14.49
CA ASN A 6 11.07 7.85 13.96
C ASN A 6 11.04 7.75 12.42
N PHE A 7 12.11 8.20 11.74
CA PHE A 7 12.20 8.09 10.28
C PHE A 7 12.36 6.65 9.82
N ASP A 8 13.19 5.84 10.49
CA ASP A 8 13.38 4.42 10.13
C ASP A 8 12.05 3.64 10.18
N SER A 9 11.24 3.88 11.21
CA SER A 9 9.91 3.28 11.34
C SER A 9 8.97 3.73 10.22
N PHE A 10 8.98 5.03 9.89
CA PHE A 10 8.22 5.57 8.75
C PHE A 10 8.67 4.95 7.43
N PHE A 11 9.98 4.90 7.17
CA PHE A 11 10.53 4.28 5.98
C PHE A 11 10.07 2.82 5.84
N LYS A 12 10.24 2.01 6.89
CA LYS A 12 9.81 0.60 6.90
C LYS A 12 8.31 0.45 6.64
N ALA A 13 7.49 1.36 7.18
CA ALA A 13 6.04 1.31 7.02
C ALA A 13 5.57 1.71 5.62
N PHE A 14 6.26 2.64 4.95
CA PHE A 14 5.77 3.27 3.71
C PHE A 14 6.57 2.93 2.46
N PHE A 15 7.76 2.33 2.55
CA PHE A 15 8.60 2.04 1.39
C PHE A 15 7.89 1.14 0.38
N ASN A 16 7.38 -0.01 0.82
CA ASN A 16 6.67 -0.94 -0.06
C ASN A 16 5.36 -0.35 -0.63
N PRO A 17 4.49 0.31 0.17
CA PRO A 17 3.34 1.04 -0.35
C PRO A 17 3.68 2.06 -1.44
N ILE A 18 4.78 2.80 -1.29
CA ILE A 18 5.22 3.78 -2.30
C ILE A 18 5.77 3.10 -3.56
N CYS A 19 6.50 2.00 -3.43
CA CYS A 19 6.91 1.21 -4.60
C CYS A 19 5.68 0.75 -5.41
N LEU A 20 4.67 0.18 -4.75
CA LEU A 20 3.44 -0.27 -5.40
C LEU A 20 2.65 0.90 -6.03
N PHE A 21 2.60 2.04 -5.34
CA PHE A 21 2.01 3.26 -5.88
C PHE A 21 2.72 3.69 -7.17
N ILE A 22 4.06 3.78 -7.16
CA ILE A 22 4.87 4.19 -8.32
C ILE A 22 4.70 3.21 -9.47
N GLU A 23 4.79 1.90 -9.21
CA GLU A 23 4.65 0.84 -10.21
C GLU A 23 3.30 0.93 -10.93
N ARG A 24 2.21 1.13 -10.18
CA ARG A 24 0.86 1.25 -10.76
C ARG A 24 0.67 2.51 -11.59
N VAL A 25 1.28 3.62 -11.17
CA VAL A 25 1.21 4.89 -11.92
C VAL A 25 2.06 4.83 -13.19
N MET A 26 3.22 4.20 -13.13
CA MET A 26 4.16 4.10 -14.25
C MET A 26 3.84 2.97 -15.22
N GLY A 27 3.17 1.91 -14.76
CA GLY A 27 2.88 0.70 -15.52
C GLY A 27 4.10 -0.19 -15.79
N GLU A 28 5.26 0.13 -15.23
CA GLU A 28 6.53 -0.56 -15.45
C GLU A 28 7.24 -0.81 -14.12
N LYS A 29 7.93 -1.96 -14.02
CA LYS A 29 8.65 -2.39 -12.82
C LYS A 29 10.09 -1.88 -12.75
N GLU A 30 10.67 -1.52 -13.89
CA GLU A 30 12.05 -1.04 -13.93
C GLU A 30 12.15 0.30 -13.20
N GLU A 31 13.17 0.43 -12.34
CA GLU A 31 13.51 1.66 -11.60
C GLU A 31 12.55 2.10 -10.48
N VAL A 32 11.50 1.33 -10.15
CA VAL A 32 10.53 1.67 -9.09
C VAL A 32 11.21 1.87 -7.74
N THR A 33 12.14 0.99 -7.36
CA THR A 33 12.86 1.06 -6.09
C THR A 33 13.75 2.30 -6.01
N ASP A 34 14.41 2.67 -7.10
CA ASP A 34 15.29 3.84 -7.15
C ASP A 34 14.46 5.13 -7.06
N LEU A 35 13.33 5.19 -7.78
CA LEU A 35 12.38 6.31 -7.68
C LEU A 35 11.82 6.44 -6.26
N ALA A 36 11.49 5.33 -5.60
CA ALA A 36 11.05 5.34 -4.22
C ALA A 36 12.16 5.89 -3.30
N GLN A 37 13.42 5.44 -3.47
CA GLN A 37 14.54 5.95 -2.69
C GLN A 37 14.73 7.47 -2.85
N ASP A 38 14.67 7.98 -4.08
CA ASP A 38 14.74 9.43 -4.34
C ASP A 38 13.63 10.22 -3.62
N VAL A 39 12.42 9.67 -3.58
CA VAL A 39 11.29 10.27 -2.88
C VAL A 39 11.52 10.27 -1.37
N PHE A 40 11.97 9.15 -0.80
CA PHE A 40 12.27 9.06 0.63
C PHE A 40 13.45 9.93 1.04
N PHE A 41 14.44 10.13 0.16
CA PHE A 41 15.53 11.07 0.40
C PHE A 41 15.00 12.50 0.57
N LYS A 42 14.10 12.95 -0.31
CA LYS A 42 13.44 14.27 -0.18
C LYS A 42 12.65 14.42 1.11
N VAL A 43 11.98 13.36 1.56
CA VAL A 43 11.28 13.35 2.86
C VAL A 43 12.29 13.44 4.01
N PHE A 44 13.38 12.68 3.93
CA PHE A 44 14.42 12.64 4.96
C PHE A 44 15.08 14.01 5.17
N GLU A 45 15.43 14.70 4.08
CA GLU A 45 16.04 16.04 4.13
C GLU A 45 15.17 17.03 4.92
N ARG A 46 13.86 16.87 4.84
CA ARG A 46 12.87 17.75 5.47
C ARG A 46 12.23 17.12 6.71
N TRP A 47 12.72 15.97 7.18
CA TRP A 47 12.05 15.16 8.19
C TRP A 47 11.77 15.93 9.48
N LYS A 48 12.73 16.78 9.88
CA LYS A 48 12.63 17.61 11.08
C LYS A 48 11.73 18.84 10.93
N GLU A 49 11.31 19.16 9.70
CA GLU A 49 10.40 20.28 9.40
C GLU A 49 8.93 19.87 9.48
N PHE A 50 8.62 18.57 9.48
CA PHE A 50 7.24 18.11 9.54
C PHE A 50 6.72 18.16 10.98
N ASP A 51 5.63 18.90 11.16
CA ASP A 51 4.93 18.99 12.45
C ASP A 51 4.16 17.70 12.81
N SER A 52 3.99 16.77 11.86
CA SER A 52 3.34 15.46 12.07
C SER A 52 3.75 14.42 11.03
N GLU A 53 3.54 13.14 11.36
CA GLU A 53 3.72 12.03 10.43
C GLU A 53 2.76 12.12 9.23
N GLU A 54 1.53 12.59 9.45
CA GLU A 54 0.54 12.81 8.39
C GLU A 54 1.03 13.83 7.36
N ASN A 55 1.70 14.89 7.79
CA ASN A 55 2.28 15.90 6.90
C ASN A 55 3.45 15.31 6.09
N ALA A 56 4.32 14.52 6.73
CA ALA A 56 5.39 13.81 6.05
C ALA A 56 4.83 12.81 5.01
N LYS A 57 3.77 12.10 5.36
CA LYS A 57 3.05 11.16 4.47
C LYS A 57 2.40 11.86 3.29
N ALA A 58 1.73 12.99 3.51
CA ALA A 58 1.15 13.78 2.43
C ALA A 58 2.26 14.24 1.46
N PHE A 59 3.38 14.73 2.00
CA PHE A 59 4.53 15.14 1.20
C PHE A 59 5.16 13.96 0.44
N LEU A 60 5.23 12.77 1.04
CA LEU A 60 5.72 11.53 0.43
C LEU A 60 4.92 11.17 -0.83
N TYR A 61 3.59 11.04 -0.72
CA TYR A 61 2.75 10.67 -1.87
C TYR A 61 2.70 11.77 -2.94
N ILE A 62 2.70 13.05 -2.55
CA ILE A 62 2.78 14.16 -3.51
C ILE A 62 4.11 14.12 -4.27
N SER A 63 5.22 13.88 -3.58
CA SER A 63 6.55 13.79 -4.18
C SER A 63 6.67 12.61 -5.14
N ALA A 64 6.15 11.45 -4.75
CA ALA A 64 6.08 10.27 -5.62
C ALA A 64 5.28 10.54 -6.90
N ARG A 65 4.08 11.11 -6.76
CA ARG A 65 3.24 11.47 -7.92
C ARG A 65 3.94 12.43 -8.87
N ASN A 66 4.51 13.50 -8.33
CA ASN A 66 5.20 14.50 -9.14
C ASN A 66 6.38 13.87 -9.90
N LEU A 67 7.15 13.00 -9.24
CA LEU A 67 8.26 12.30 -9.86
C LEU A 67 7.81 11.36 -10.99
N CYS A 68 6.74 10.58 -10.78
CA CYS A 68 6.14 9.75 -11.83
C CYS A 68 5.70 10.59 -13.03
N PHE A 69 5.01 11.72 -12.80
CA PHE A 69 4.54 12.59 -13.88
C PHE A 69 5.67 13.26 -14.64
N ASP A 70 6.74 13.68 -13.95
CA ASP A 70 7.93 14.24 -14.59
C ASP A 70 8.66 13.19 -15.45
N ARG A 71 8.70 11.93 -15.00
CA ARG A 71 9.22 10.78 -15.77
C ARG A 71 8.36 10.49 -17.00
N LEU A 72 7.04 10.35 -16.82
CA LEU A 72 6.11 10.09 -17.92
C LEU A 72 6.15 11.22 -18.97
N ARG A 73 6.27 12.48 -18.54
CA ARG A 73 6.40 13.62 -19.44
C ARG A 73 7.70 13.58 -20.23
N ARG A 74 8.83 13.23 -19.61
CA ARG A 74 10.13 13.06 -20.30
C ARG A 74 10.09 11.90 -21.29
N LYS A 75 9.61 10.74 -20.86
CA LYS A 75 9.43 9.56 -21.73
C LYS A 75 8.50 9.86 -22.90
N GLN A 76 7.46 10.67 -22.69
CA GLN A 76 6.58 11.13 -23.77
C GLN A 76 7.29 12.08 -24.74
N ALA A 77 8.07 13.04 -24.23
CA ALA A 77 8.84 13.97 -25.06
C ALA A 77 9.90 13.22 -25.89
N GLU A 78 10.47 12.15 -25.35
CA GLU A 78 11.40 11.24 -26.04
C GLU A 78 10.67 10.34 -27.05
N ASN A 79 9.46 9.87 -26.72
CA ASN A 79 8.74 8.90 -27.55
C ASN A 79 7.91 9.50 -28.69
N ASN A 80 7.49 10.78 -28.69
CA ASN A 80 6.73 11.31 -29.83
C ASN A 80 6.59 12.85 -29.89
N TYR A 81 7.05 13.42 -31.03
CA TYR A 81 6.21 14.29 -31.87
C TYR A 81 4.78 13.72 -31.88
N VAL A 82 3.76 14.55 -31.66
CA VAL A 82 2.32 14.23 -31.48
C VAL A 82 1.87 14.37 -30.02
N SER A 83 1.72 15.64 -29.69
CA SER A 83 0.69 16.22 -28.85
C SER A 83 -0.66 15.49 -28.95
N GLN A 84 -1.20 15.06 -27.80
CA GLN A 84 -2.61 15.22 -27.41
C GLN A 84 -2.91 14.39 -26.15
N TYR A 85 -2.55 14.85 -24.94
CA TYR A 85 -3.15 14.33 -23.68
C TYR A 85 -3.06 15.32 -22.50
N LEU A 86 -3.01 16.63 -22.79
CA LEU A 86 -3.06 17.67 -21.73
C LEU A 86 -4.49 18.03 -21.30
N GLN A 87 -5.53 17.38 -21.86
CA GLN A 87 -6.93 17.59 -21.49
C GLN A 87 -7.44 16.58 -20.43
N GLU A 88 -6.53 15.95 -19.67
CA GLU A 88 -6.85 14.81 -18.80
C GLU A 88 -6.44 15.03 -17.34
N ASN A 89 -6.25 16.30 -16.93
CA ASN A 89 -5.76 16.65 -15.58
C ASN A 89 -6.82 16.49 -14.48
N GLU A 90 -8.12 16.55 -14.80
CA GLU A 90 -9.18 16.39 -13.79
C GLU A 90 -9.49 14.91 -13.49
N LEU A 91 -9.39 14.01 -14.48
CA LEU A 91 -9.55 12.57 -14.29
C LEU A 91 -8.41 11.95 -13.45
N LYS A 92 -7.19 12.49 -13.56
CA LYS A 92 -5.98 11.98 -12.87
C LYS A 92 -5.91 12.28 -11.37
N THR A 93 -6.58 13.34 -10.89
CA THR A 93 -6.58 13.67 -9.45
C THR A 93 -7.47 12.68 -8.67
N SER A 94 -8.59 12.26 -9.25
CA SER A 94 -9.43 11.20 -8.70
C SER A 94 -8.67 9.87 -8.62
N THR A 95 -8.00 9.47 -9.71
CA THR A 95 -7.17 8.25 -9.75
C THR A 95 -6.02 8.30 -8.76
N PHE A 96 -5.39 9.46 -8.55
CA PHE A 96 -4.34 9.62 -7.55
C PHE A 96 -4.85 9.37 -6.13
N LEU A 97 -5.92 10.05 -5.70
CA LEU A 97 -6.46 9.88 -4.36
C LEU A 97 -6.96 8.46 -4.13
N GLN A 98 -7.58 7.84 -5.15
CA GLN A 98 -7.99 6.44 -5.10
C GLN A 98 -6.79 5.51 -4.87
N GLU A 99 -5.69 5.70 -5.60
CA GLU A 99 -4.50 4.86 -5.45
C GLU A 99 -3.81 5.09 -4.10
N VAL A 100 -3.73 6.34 -3.60
CA VAL A 100 -3.25 6.63 -2.24
C VAL A 100 -4.11 5.93 -1.20
N MET A 101 -5.44 6.05 -1.30
CA MET A 101 -6.37 5.38 -0.38
C MET A 101 -6.21 3.86 -0.42
N ARG A 102 -6.02 3.29 -1.62
CA ARG A 102 -5.80 1.86 -1.79
C ARG A 102 -4.53 1.40 -1.08
N GLN A 103 -3.39 2.05 -1.33
CA GLN A 103 -2.13 1.69 -0.70
C GLN A 103 -2.16 1.87 0.82
N GLU A 104 -2.80 2.93 1.31
CA GLU A 104 -3.00 3.13 2.74
C GLU A 104 -3.88 2.04 3.36
N THR A 105 -4.94 1.63 2.68
CA THR A 105 -5.83 0.58 3.18
C THR A 105 -5.11 -0.76 3.25
N PHE A 106 -4.33 -1.12 2.22
CA PHE A 106 -3.52 -2.34 2.25
C PHE A 106 -2.47 -2.28 3.36
N ARG A 107 -1.76 -1.16 3.52
CA ARG A 107 -0.77 -0.98 4.59
C ARG A 107 -1.40 -1.21 5.98
N ILE A 108 -2.55 -0.60 6.22
CA ILE A 108 -3.28 -0.73 7.49
C ILE A 108 -3.78 -2.18 7.69
N LEU A 109 -4.32 -2.81 6.64
CA LEU A 109 -4.78 -4.19 6.68
C LEU A 109 -3.64 -5.16 7.02
N TYR A 110 -2.53 -5.10 6.28
CA TYR A 110 -1.38 -5.97 6.53
C TYR A 110 -0.78 -5.74 7.92
N SER A 111 -0.69 -4.48 8.38
CA SER A 111 -0.26 -4.18 9.75
C SER A 111 -1.20 -4.78 10.81
N ALA A 112 -2.51 -4.82 10.55
CA ALA A 112 -3.46 -5.49 11.44
C ALA A 112 -3.34 -7.02 11.39
N ILE A 113 -3.09 -7.59 10.20
CA ILE A 113 -2.85 -9.03 10.00
C ILE A 113 -1.59 -9.47 10.75
N ASP A 114 -0.52 -8.66 10.74
CA ASP A 114 0.72 -8.95 11.46
C ASP A 114 0.56 -9.04 12.97
N ARG A 115 -0.50 -8.41 13.52
CA ARG A 115 -0.84 -8.49 14.95
C ARG A 115 -1.61 -9.76 15.32
N LEU A 116 -2.05 -10.55 14.35
CA LEU A 116 -2.75 -11.81 14.61
C LEU A 116 -1.77 -12.89 15.12
N PRO A 117 -2.24 -13.83 15.97
CA PRO A 117 -1.46 -15.01 16.32
C PRO A 117 -1.01 -15.78 15.08
N GLU A 118 0.21 -16.34 15.12
CA GLU A 118 0.90 -16.96 13.98
C GLU A 118 -0.01 -17.83 13.08
N GLN A 119 -0.68 -18.83 13.67
CA GLN A 119 -1.54 -19.75 12.92
C GLN A 119 -2.74 -19.04 12.29
N THR A 120 -3.36 -18.10 13.02
CA THR A 120 -4.46 -17.30 12.50
C THR A 120 -4.00 -16.41 11.35
N ARG A 121 -2.82 -15.79 11.48
CA ARG A 121 -2.21 -14.95 10.45
C ARG A 121 -1.98 -15.73 9.16
N GLN A 122 -1.35 -16.90 9.26
CA GLN A 122 -1.09 -17.77 8.09
C GLN A 122 -2.38 -18.20 7.40
N VAL A 123 -3.41 -18.56 8.16
CA VAL A 123 -4.73 -18.93 7.60
C VAL A 123 -5.39 -17.77 6.86
N ILE A 124 -5.28 -16.54 7.36
CA ILE A 124 -5.82 -15.34 6.71
C ILE A 124 -5.05 -15.02 5.43
N LEU A 125 -3.71 -15.00 5.49
CA LEU A 125 -2.85 -14.70 4.33
C LEU A 125 -3.05 -15.70 3.19
N LEU A 126 -3.00 -17.00 3.45
CA LEU A 126 -3.23 -18.01 2.41
C LEU A 126 -4.64 -17.91 1.81
N GLY A 127 -5.63 -17.51 2.62
CA GLY A 127 -6.98 -17.24 2.13
C GLY A 127 -7.05 -16.01 1.21
N MET A 128 -6.27 -14.97 1.49
CA MET A 128 -6.13 -13.80 0.60
C MET A 128 -5.39 -14.13 -0.69
N ASP A 129 -4.47 -15.10 -0.65
CA ASP A 129 -3.80 -15.65 -1.84
C ASP A 129 -4.71 -16.53 -2.71
N GLY A 130 -6.00 -16.67 -2.35
CA GLY A 130 -7.00 -17.40 -3.12
C GLY A 130 -7.14 -18.88 -2.77
N ASN A 131 -6.41 -19.39 -1.77
CA ASN A 131 -6.50 -20.80 -1.36
C ASN A 131 -7.85 -21.08 -0.67
N SER A 132 -8.48 -22.19 -1.06
CA SER A 132 -9.67 -22.72 -0.43
C SER A 132 -9.38 -23.16 1.01
N ASN A 133 -10.42 -23.27 1.84
CA ASN A 133 -10.26 -23.73 3.23
C ASN A 133 -9.66 -25.14 3.32
N GLN A 134 -9.86 -25.96 2.29
CA GLN A 134 -9.27 -27.29 2.21
C GLN A 134 -7.78 -27.21 1.93
N GLU A 135 -7.37 -26.48 0.88
CA GLU A 135 -5.95 -26.28 0.53
C GLU A 135 -5.17 -25.64 1.68
N VAL A 136 -5.75 -24.65 2.36
CA VAL A 136 -5.13 -24.05 3.57
C VAL A 136 -4.91 -25.11 4.66
N GLY A 137 -5.88 -26.01 4.87
CA GLY A 137 -5.76 -27.07 5.87
C GLY A 137 -4.66 -28.07 5.50
N GLU A 138 -4.57 -28.44 4.22
CA GLU A 138 -3.55 -29.33 3.69
C GLU A 138 -2.15 -28.70 3.81
N LEU A 139 -1.99 -27.43 3.42
CA LEU A 139 -0.72 -26.69 3.51
C LEU A 139 -0.22 -26.52 4.95
N LEU A 140 -1.13 -26.28 5.89
CA LEU A 140 -0.79 -26.03 7.30
C LEU A 140 -0.83 -27.29 8.18
N GLY A 141 -1.22 -28.45 7.63
CA GLY A 141 -1.35 -29.70 8.36
C GLY A 141 -2.45 -29.69 9.44
N VAL A 142 -3.53 -28.95 9.22
CA VAL A 142 -4.66 -28.82 10.15
C VAL A 142 -5.99 -29.18 9.50
N SER A 143 -6.99 -29.55 10.31
CA SER A 143 -8.31 -29.88 9.77
C SER A 143 -9.01 -28.66 9.15
N ILE A 144 -9.87 -28.87 8.16
CA ILE A 144 -10.72 -27.81 7.58
C ILE A 144 -11.58 -27.08 8.64
N ASN A 145 -11.99 -27.79 9.71
CA ASN A 145 -12.74 -27.19 10.81
C ASN A 145 -11.86 -26.26 11.68
N THR A 146 -10.58 -26.60 11.83
CA THR A 146 -9.58 -25.73 12.45
C THR A 146 -9.40 -24.47 11.61
N VAL A 147 -9.26 -24.59 10.28
CA VAL A 147 -9.16 -23.44 9.37
C VAL A 147 -10.36 -22.52 9.50
N LYS A 148 -11.59 -23.06 9.47
CA LYS A 148 -12.82 -22.26 9.65
C LYS A 148 -12.86 -21.53 10.99
N THR A 149 -12.45 -22.20 12.07
CA THR A 149 -12.38 -21.61 13.41
C THR A 149 -11.35 -20.48 13.46
N LEU A 150 -10.15 -20.70 12.92
CA LEU A 150 -9.10 -19.69 12.85
C LEU A 150 -9.51 -18.50 11.99
N LYS A 151 -10.17 -18.71 10.83
CA LYS A 151 -10.73 -17.62 10.02
C LYS A 151 -11.75 -16.79 10.80
N LYS A 152 -12.67 -17.45 11.51
CA LYS A 152 -13.68 -16.76 12.32
C LYS A 152 -13.03 -15.88 13.40
N ILE A 153 -12.02 -16.41 14.10
CA ILE A 153 -11.26 -15.67 15.10
C ILE A 153 -10.51 -14.49 14.43
N GLY A 154 -9.79 -14.75 13.34
CA GLY A 154 -9.05 -13.74 12.61
C GLY A 154 -9.92 -12.57 12.16
N TYR A 155 -11.08 -12.84 11.55
CA TYR A 155 -11.99 -11.77 11.13
C TYR A 155 -12.60 -11.01 12.31
N ALA A 156 -12.89 -11.67 13.43
CA ALA A 156 -13.38 -10.99 14.63
C ALA A 156 -12.31 -10.04 15.19
N THR A 157 -11.07 -10.51 15.32
CA THR A 157 -9.95 -9.71 15.81
C THR A 157 -9.60 -8.57 14.85
N LEU A 158 -9.55 -8.82 13.54
CA LEU A 158 -9.32 -7.76 12.54
C LEU A 158 -10.41 -6.69 12.60
N ARG A 159 -11.68 -7.06 12.83
CA ARG A 159 -12.79 -6.12 13.00
C ARG A 159 -12.65 -5.25 14.25
N GLU A 160 -12.00 -5.74 15.30
CA GLU A 160 -11.72 -4.97 16.52
C GLU A 160 -10.52 -4.03 16.33
N ILE A 161 -9.48 -4.49 15.62
CA ILE A 161 -8.27 -3.70 15.35
C ILE A 161 -8.55 -2.58 14.34
N LEU A 162 -9.30 -2.90 13.28
CA LEU A 162 -9.66 -1.95 12.23
C LEU A 162 -10.91 -1.18 12.68
N SER A 163 -10.80 0.14 12.86
CA SER A 163 -11.96 0.96 13.22
C SER A 163 -13.07 0.83 12.16
N LYS A 164 -14.33 1.16 12.54
CA LYS A 164 -15.49 1.06 11.64
C LYS A 164 -15.29 1.79 10.30
N GLU A 165 -14.48 2.84 10.25
CA GLU A 165 -14.19 3.57 9.01
C GLU A 165 -13.40 2.73 7.99
N TYR A 166 -12.53 1.81 8.43
CA TYR A 166 -11.71 0.97 7.54
C TYR A 166 -12.41 -0.31 7.08
N LEU A 167 -13.46 -0.76 7.79
CA LEU A 167 -14.25 -1.93 7.37
C LEU A 167 -14.98 -1.71 6.06
N VAL A 168 -15.48 -0.49 5.83
CA VAL A 168 -16.14 -0.13 4.56
C VAL A 168 -15.12 -0.11 3.42
N LEU A 169 -13.91 0.41 3.67
CA LEU A 169 -12.82 0.42 2.69
C LEU A 169 -12.31 -0.99 2.38
N LEU A 170 -12.26 -1.88 3.37
CA LEU A 170 -11.92 -3.29 3.19
C LEU A 170 -12.93 -3.99 2.28
N LEU A 171 -14.23 -3.76 2.49
CA LEU A 171 -15.29 -4.39 1.70
C LEU A 171 -15.29 -3.90 0.24
N ILE A 172 -15.04 -2.60 0.01
CA ILE A 172 -14.92 -2.05 -1.35
C ILE A 172 -13.69 -2.64 -2.07
N LEU A 173 -12.57 -2.85 -1.37
CA LEU A 173 -11.37 -3.42 -1.99
C LEU A 173 -11.48 -4.93 -2.26
N LEU A 174 -12.28 -5.65 -1.49
CA LEU A 174 -12.54 -7.09 -1.71
C LEU A 174 -13.58 -7.36 -2.81
N GLU A 175 -14.31 -6.34 -3.29
CA GLU A 175 -15.17 -6.48 -4.47
C GLU A 175 -14.38 -6.41 -5.80
N GLU A 176 -13.12 -5.99 -5.77
CA GLU A 176 -12.22 -5.94 -6.94
C GLU A 176 -11.35 -7.21 -7.12
N PHE A 177 -11.53 -8.23 -6.28
CA PHE A 177 -10.83 -9.53 -6.35
C PHE A 177 -11.83 -10.69 -6.30
#